data_AF-A0A383DU65-F1
#
_entry.id   AF-A0A383DU65-F1
#
_cell.length_a   1.000
_cell.length_b   1.000
_cell.length_c   1.000
_cell.angle_alpha   90.00
_cell.angle_beta   90.00
_cell.angle_gamma   90.00
#
_symmetry.space_group_name_H-M   'P 1'
#
loop_
_entity.id
_entity.type
_entity.pdbx_description
1 polymer ?
#
loop_
_entity_poly.entity_id
_entity_poly.type
_entity_poly.pdbx_seq_one_letter_code
_entity_poly.pdbx_strand_id
1 'polypeptide(L)'
;DWIETCLLVRNDNHLGLNTLNEMARELIDTSEHQVALAVRSMDRRSDVLADSYPFRITEDYLQVDTGAQEFPYTSLLTMTATSPFNQLVDLSHAEFEASAIQFEKITEEAIRSLLGPGSKALRFGYPNELGRPSGFQEAMVWLADQLEVKLGDRFRPPERKDGGVDVIGWKPFPDNKSGMPVLFVQCTLQRDFTDKAADIELRHWSGWIKLQTPPTTVLAIPGHVAGHEKWEAI
;
A
#
# COMPACT_ATOMS: atom_id res chain seq x y z
N ASP A 1 -14.22 -6.85 -4.64
CA ASP A 1 -14.30 -5.56 -3.96
C ASP A 1 -15.74 -5.16 -3.67
N TRP A 2 -16.66 -5.03 -4.65
CA TRP A 2 -18.06 -4.68 -4.35
C TRP A 2 -18.74 -5.57 -3.31
N ILE A 3 -18.63 -6.89 -3.48
CA ILE A 3 -19.19 -7.88 -2.54
C ILE A 3 -18.63 -7.70 -1.13
N GLU A 4 -17.31 -7.54 -1.01
CA GLU A 4 -16.61 -7.37 0.28
C GLU A 4 -17.02 -6.05 0.97
N THR A 5 -17.13 -4.96 0.20
CA THR A 5 -17.64 -3.68 0.72
C THR A 5 -19.10 -3.82 1.18
N CYS A 6 -19.95 -4.50 0.43
CA CYS A 6 -21.33 -4.78 0.85
C CYS A 6 -21.38 -5.58 2.15
N LEU A 7 -20.53 -6.59 2.33
CA LEU A 7 -20.46 -7.36 3.58
C LEU A 7 -20.03 -6.51 4.77
N LEU A 8 -19.10 -5.56 4.58
CA LEU A 8 -18.60 -4.69 5.66
C LEU A 8 -19.60 -3.67 6.18
N VAL A 9 -20.50 -3.16 5.32
CA VAL A 9 -21.43 -2.08 5.70
C VAL A 9 -22.80 -2.58 6.16
N ARG A 10 -23.05 -3.89 6.05
CA ARG A 10 -24.31 -4.49 6.47
C ARG A 10 -24.33 -4.68 7.99
N ASN A 11 -25.53 -4.57 8.57
CA ASN A 11 -25.74 -4.86 9.99
C ASN A 11 -25.65 -6.37 10.29
N ASP A 12 -25.98 -7.21 9.29
CA ASP A 12 -25.84 -8.66 9.38
C ASP A 12 -24.47 -9.08 8.84
N ASN A 13 -23.77 -9.92 9.60
CA ASN A 13 -22.43 -10.38 9.22
C ASN A 13 -22.42 -11.45 8.12
N HIS A 14 -23.56 -11.75 7.48
CA HIS A 14 -23.65 -12.76 6.43
C HIS A 14 -24.56 -12.34 5.28
N LEU A 15 -24.34 -12.92 4.10
CA LEU A 15 -25.12 -12.68 2.89
C LEU A 15 -25.28 -13.98 2.11
N GLY A 16 -26.53 -14.45 1.96
CA GLY A 16 -26.84 -15.61 1.13
C GLY A 16 -26.61 -15.33 -0.36
N LEU A 17 -26.15 -16.34 -1.11
CA LEU A 17 -25.81 -16.16 -2.54
C LEU A 17 -27.01 -15.76 -3.40
N ASN A 18 -28.23 -16.22 -3.09
CA ASN A 18 -29.44 -15.79 -3.80
C ASN A 18 -29.68 -14.29 -3.63
N THR A 19 -29.63 -13.80 -2.40
CA THR A 19 -29.77 -12.37 -2.09
C THR A 19 -28.64 -11.56 -2.72
N LEU A 20 -27.40 -12.07 -2.72
CA LEU A 20 -26.28 -11.44 -3.41
C LEU A 20 -26.54 -11.27 -4.92
N ASN A 21 -27.05 -12.30 -5.58
CA ASN A 21 -27.38 -12.26 -7.01
C ASN A 21 -28.50 -11.27 -7.31
N GLU A 22 -29.55 -11.24 -6.49
CA GLU A 22 -30.63 -10.26 -6.59
C GLU A 22 -30.09 -8.83 -6.45
N MET A 23 -29.31 -8.57 -5.39
CA MET A 23 -28.69 -7.27 -5.16
C MET A 23 -27.75 -6.85 -6.30
N ALA A 24 -26.94 -7.77 -6.83
CA ALA A 24 -26.01 -7.47 -7.93
C ALA A 24 -26.77 -7.12 -9.22
N ARG A 25 -27.87 -7.80 -9.50
CA ARG A 25 -28.74 -7.49 -10.65
C ARG A 25 -29.40 -6.12 -10.49
N GLU A 26 -29.93 -5.81 -9.31
CA GLU A 26 -30.68 -4.58 -9.07
C GLU A 26 -29.79 -3.34 -8.94
N LEU A 27 -28.63 -3.45 -8.29
CA LEU A 27 -27.80 -2.29 -7.93
C LEU A 27 -26.70 -1.98 -8.93
N ILE A 28 -26.15 -3.00 -9.60
CA ILE A 28 -24.98 -2.85 -10.48
C ILE A 28 -25.15 -3.57 -11.83
N ASP A 29 -26.39 -3.94 -12.20
CA ASP A 29 -26.77 -4.56 -13.47
C ASP A 29 -25.82 -5.70 -13.89
N THR A 30 -25.49 -6.58 -12.94
CA THR A 30 -24.47 -7.62 -13.10
C THR A 30 -25.11 -9.01 -13.15
N SER A 31 -24.58 -9.87 -14.03
CA SER A 31 -25.06 -11.25 -14.20
C SER A 31 -24.60 -12.18 -13.08
N GLU A 32 -25.35 -13.26 -12.83
CA GLU A 32 -25.00 -14.31 -11.85
C GLU A 32 -23.63 -14.95 -12.15
N HIS A 33 -23.27 -15.06 -13.44
CA HIS A 33 -21.96 -15.57 -13.84
C HIS A 33 -20.81 -14.66 -13.37
N GLN A 34 -20.97 -13.34 -13.45
CA GLN A 34 -19.98 -12.38 -12.97
C GLN A 34 -19.90 -12.39 -11.44
N VAL A 35 -21.04 -12.53 -10.76
CA VAL A 35 -21.06 -12.73 -9.29
C VAL A 35 -20.28 -13.98 -8.92
N ALA A 36 -20.51 -15.11 -9.60
CA ALA A 36 -19.77 -16.35 -9.35
C ALA A 36 -18.25 -16.20 -9.59
N LEU A 37 -17.84 -15.44 -10.61
CA LEU A 37 -16.43 -15.14 -10.84
C LEU A 37 -15.81 -14.28 -9.72
N ALA A 38 -16.57 -13.32 -9.20
CA ALA A 38 -16.15 -12.49 -8.08
C ALA A 38 -16.04 -13.31 -6.79
N VAL A 39 -17.00 -14.20 -6.51
CA VAL A 39 -16.95 -15.12 -5.36
C VAL A 39 -15.74 -16.07 -5.46
N ARG A 40 -15.44 -16.64 -6.64
CA ARG A 40 -14.20 -17.40 -6.85
C ARG A 40 -12.93 -16.59 -6.61
N SER A 41 -12.97 -15.30 -6.91
CA SER A 41 -11.83 -14.41 -6.64
C SER A 41 -11.66 -14.17 -5.13
N MET A 42 -12.75 -14.10 -4.38
CA MET A 42 -12.73 -14.04 -2.91
C MET A 42 -12.22 -15.35 -2.30
N ASP A 43 -12.68 -16.49 -2.81
CA ASP A 43 -12.23 -17.82 -2.39
C ASP A 43 -10.71 -17.98 -2.55
N ARG A 44 -10.18 -17.64 -3.74
CA ARG A 44 -8.74 -17.59 -3.98
C ARG A 44 -8.00 -16.66 -3.01
N ARG A 45 -8.58 -15.51 -2.66
CA ARG A 45 -7.96 -14.58 -1.68
C ARG A 45 -7.95 -15.20 -0.28
N SER A 46 -9.03 -15.88 0.11
CA SER A 46 -9.10 -16.62 1.38
C SER A 46 -8.00 -17.68 1.45
N ASP A 47 -7.77 -18.45 0.39
CA ASP A 47 -6.70 -19.45 0.34
C ASP A 47 -5.29 -18.84 0.47
N VAL A 48 -5.04 -17.72 -0.21
CA VAL A 48 -3.71 -17.08 -0.26
C VAL A 48 -3.39 -16.35 1.03
N LEU A 49 -4.36 -15.64 1.61
CA LEU A 49 -4.17 -14.78 2.76
C LEU A 49 -4.50 -15.46 4.09
N ALA A 50 -5.21 -16.60 4.06
CA ALA A 50 -5.63 -17.37 5.22
C ALA A 50 -6.25 -16.47 6.31
N ASP A 51 -5.72 -16.53 7.53
CA ASP A 51 -6.19 -15.76 8.68
C ASP A 51 -6.07 -14.23 8.53
N SER A 52 -5.44 -13.73 7.47
CA SER A 52 -5.36 -12.29 7.16
C SER A 52 -6.52 -11.79 6.29
N TYR A 53 -7.41 -12.68 5.84
CA TYR A 53 -8.59 -12.34 5.05
C TYR A 53 -9.87 -12.41 5.90
N PRO A 54 -10.57 -11.28 6.11
CA PRO A 54 -11.67 -11.22 7.08
C PRO A 54 -13.02 -11.71 6.53
N PHE A 55 -13.02 -12.46 5.42
CA PHE A 55 -14.25 -12.99 4.81
C PHE A 55 -14.18 -14.50 4.69
N ARG A 56 -15.28 -15.17 5.04
CA ARG A 56 -15.48 -16.60 4.86
C ARG A 56 -16.43 -16.85 3.70
N ILE A 57 -16.01 -17.72 2.81
CA ILE A 57 -16.79 -18.16 1.66
C ILE A 57 -17.30 -19.57 1.96
N THR A 58 -18.61 -19.77 1.81
CA THR A 58 -19.24 -21.09 1.88
C THR A 58 -20.05 -21.34 0.61
N GLU A 59 -20.59 -22.55 0.46
CA GLU A 59 -21.44 -22.90 -0.69
C GLU A 59 -22.73 -22.08 -0.75
N ASP A 60 -23.29 -21.66 0.39
CA ASP A 60 -24.61 -21.03 0.47
C ASP A 60 -24.57 -19.53 0.83
N TYR A 61 -23.54 -19.10 1.55
CA TYR A 61 -23.43 -17.74 2.05
C TYR A 61 -21.98 -17.24 2.15
N LEU A 62 -21.85 -15.92 2.18
CA LEU A 62 -20.63 -15.21 2.50
C LEU A 62 -20.75 -14.62 3.89
N GLN A 63 -19.67 -14.60 4.66
CA GLN A 63 -19.65 -14.07 6.02
C GLN A 63 -18.44 -13.16 6.22
N VAL A 64 -18.62 -12.11 7.01
CA VAL A 64 -17.54 -11.26 7.51
C VAL A 64 -17.20 -11.63 8.95
N ASP A 65 -15.91 -11.69 9.26
CA ASP A 65 -15.43 -12.02 10.60
C ASP A 65 -15.72 -10.90 11.60
N THR A 66 -15.93 -11.27 12.86
CA THR A 66 -16.10 -10.28 13.93
C THR A 66 -14.78 -9.51 14.10
N GLY A 67 -14.85 -8.18 14.06
CA GLY A 67 -13.64 -7.35 14.11
C GLY A 67 -12.98 -7.14 12.74
N ALA A 68 -13.64 -7.48 11.63
CA ALA A 68 -13.09 -7.29 10.27
C ALA A 68 -12.51 -5.89 10.00
N GLN A 69 -13.04 -4.84 10.64
CA GLN A 69 -12.52 -3.47 10.54
C GLN A 69 -11.09 -3.30 11.06
N GLU A 70 -10.61 -4.21 11.91
CA GLU A 70 -9.27 -4.18 12.50
C GLU A 70 -8.22 -4.83 11.59
N PHE A 71 -8.65 -5.52 10.52
CA PHE A 71 -7.75 -6.19 9.60
C PHE A 71 -7.09 -5.18 8.66
N PRO A 72 -5.77 -5.30 8.41
CA PRO A 72 -5.10 -4.50 7.37
C PRO A 72 -5.76 -4.64 6.00
N TYR A 73 -6.27 -5.84 5.68
CA TYR A 73 -6.99 -6.09 4.43
C TYR A 73 -8.19 -5.13 4.25
N THR A 74 -8.96 -4.88 5.31
CA THR A 74 -10.12 -3.99 5.25
C THR A 74 -9.70 -2.55 4.98
N SER A 75 -8.59 -2.10 5.59
CA SER A 75 -8.01 -0.78 5.28
C SER A 75 -7.61 -0.67 3.81
N LEU A 76 -6.92 -1.69 3.28
CA LEU A 76 -6.50 -1.74 1.88
C LEU A 76 -7.70 -1.76 0.92
N LEU A 77 -8.75 -2.52 1.25
CA LEU A 77 -9.98 -2.60 0.47
C LEU A 77 -10.67 -1.24 0.37
N THR A 78 -10.80 -0.48 1.47
CA THR A 78 -11.47 0.84 1.45
C THR A 78 -10.60 1.91 0.78
N MET A 79 -9.27 1.80 0.91
CA MET A 79 -8.31 2.71 0.28
C MET A 79 -8.13 2.48 -1.22
N THR A 80 -8.47 1.28 -1.72
CA THR A 80 -8.36 0.95 -3.14
C THR A 80 -9.19 1.93 -3.97
N ALA A 81 -8.53 2.61 -4.93
CA ALA A 81 -9.14 3.67 -5.72
C ALA A 81 -10.34 3.22 -6.58
N THR A 82 -10.41 1.93 -6.90
CA THR A 82 -11.53 1.31 -7.61
C THR A 82 -12.56 0.67 -6.70
N SER A 83 -12.41 0.76 -5.37
CA SER A 83 -13.40 0.25 -4.44
C SER A 83 -14.69 1.08 -4.52
N PRO A 84 -15.88 0.48 -4.26
CA PRO A 84 -17.11 1.26 -4.15
C PRO A 84 -17.03 2.30 -3.04
N PHE A 85 -16.29 2.02 -1.96
CA PHE A 85 -16.12 2.96 -0.85
C PHE A 85 -15.52 4.28 -1.34
N ASN A 86 -14.38 4.21 -2.04
CA ASN A 86 -13.68 5.40 -2.56
C ASN A 86 -14.49 6.11 -3.66
N GLN A 87 -15.38 5.40 -4.37
CA GLN A 87 -16.24 5.99 -5.40
C GLN A 87 -17.50 6.67 -4.86
N LEU A 88 -17.96 6.29 -3.68
CA LEU A 88 -19.25 6.72 -3.11
C LEU A 88 -19.08 7.64 -1.89
N VAL A 89 -17.92 7.61 -1.24
CA VAL A 89 -17.63 8.41 -0.06
C VAL A 89 -16.69 9.55 -0.44
N ASP A 90 -17.19 10.78 -0.35
CA ASP A 90 -16.38 11.98 -0.46
C ASP A 90 -15.61 12.18 0.85
N LEU A 91 -14.35 11.73 0.87
CA LEU A 91 -13.44 11.99 1.99
C LEU A 91 -13.06 13.46 2.03
N SER A 92 -13.07 14.05 3.23
CA SER A 92 -12.42 15.33 3.45
C SER A 92 -10.90 15.21 3.22
N HIS A 93 -10.25 16.35 3.01
CA HIS A 93 -8.79 16.39 2.86
C HIS A 93 -8.06 15.72 4.03
N ALA A 94 -8.51 15.95 5.26
CA ALA A 94 -7.90 15.36 6.46
C ALA A 94 -8.09 13.83 6.53
N GLU A 95 -9.24 13.31 6.12
CA GLU A 95 -9.49 11.86 6.08
C GLU A 95 -8.67 11.17 4.99
N PHE A 96 -8.49 11.84 3.85
CA PHE A 96 -7.60 11.35 2.79
C PHE A 96 -6.14 11.31 3.25
N GLU A 97 -5.65 12.38 3.89
CA GLU A 97 -4.29 12.40 4.47
C GLU A 97 -4.10 11.33 5.54
N ALA A 98 -5.08 11.13 6.43
CA ALA A 98 -5.05 10.07 7.43
C ALA A 98 -4.98 8.67 6.77
N SER A 99 -5.71 8.48 5.68
CA SER A 99 -5.68 7.23 4.90
C SER A 99 -4.32 6.99 4.25
N ALA A 100 -3.69 8.04 3.70
CA ALA A 100 -2.37 7.96 3.11
C ALA A 100 -1.31 7.57 4.16
N ILE A 101 -1.33 8.22 5.32
CA ILE A 101 -0.43 7.89 6.45
C ILE A 101 -0.63 6.44 6.90
N GLN A 102 -1.89 5.99 7.01
CA GLN A 102 -2.18 4.61 7.39
C GLN A 102 -1.68 3.61 6.35
N PHE A 103 -1.81 3.93 5.07
CA PHE A 103 -1.29 3.09 3.99
C PHE A 103 0.25 3.01 3.99
N GLU A 104 0.93 4.13 4.26
CA GLU A 104 2.38 4.16 4.43
C GLU A 104 2.84 3.28 5.61
N LYS A 105 2.11 3.28 6.73
CA LYS A 105 2.40 2.40 7.89
C LYS A 105 2.25 0.92 7.55
N ILE A 106 1.18 0.54 6.84
CA ILE A 106 0.98 -0.84 6.36
C ILE A 106 2.12 -1.22 5.41
N THR A 107 2.51 -0.30 4.52
CA THR A 107 3.60 -0.51 3.56
C THR A 107 4.95 -0.67 4.25
N GLU A 108 5.25 0.11 5.29
CA GLU A 108 6.47 -0.04 6.10
C GLU A 108 6.61 -1.45 6.67
N GLU A 109 5.56 -1.98 7.31
CA GLU A 109 5.54 -3.34 7.86
C GLU A 109 5.62 -4.42 6.78
N ALA A 110 4.94 -4.22 5.66
CA ALA A 110 4.98 -5.12 4.51
C ALA A 110 6.40 -5.19 3.92
N ILE A 111 7.07 -4.04 3.74
CA ILE A 111 8.45 -3.96 3.22
C ILE A 111 9.45 -4.59 4.18
N ARG A 112 9.31 -4.34 5.49
CA ARG A 112 10.14 -4.98 6.52
C ARG A 112 10.03 -6.49 6.43
N SER A 113 8.80 -7.00 6.37
CA SER A 113 8.51 -8.43 6.26
C SER A 113 9.04 -9.03 4.95
N LEU A 114 8.88 -8.32 3.83
CA LEU A 114 9.36 -8.74 2.51
C LEU A 114 10.88 -8.91 2.45
N LEU A 115 11.63 -8.00 3.07
CA LEU A 115 13.09 -8.09 3.16
C LEU A 115 13.58 -9.18 4.14
N GLY A 116 12.67 -9.70 4.96
CA GLY A 116 12.88 -10.80 5.89
C GLY A 116 13.66 -10.41 7.17
N PRO A 117 14.01 -11.39 8.01
CA PRO A 117 14.62 -11.14 9.31
C PRO A 117 15.89 -10.29 9.23
N GLY A 118 16.03 -9.37 10.20
CA GLY A 118 17.15 -8.44 10.30
C GLY A 118 17.05 -7.22 9.37
N SER A 119 15.99 -7.12 8.56
CA SER A 119 15.70 -5.90 7.80
C SER A 119 15.23 -4.76 8.71
N LYS A 120 15.31 -3.56 8.17
CA LYS A 120 14.76 -2.34 8.74
C LYS A 120 13.85 -1.69 7.71
N ALA A 121 12.81 -1.03 8.16
CA ALA A 121 12.00 -0.15 7.35
C ALA A 121 11.55 1.02 8.20
N LEU A 122 11.39 2.18 7.58
CA LEU A 122 10.83 3.38 8.19
C LEU A 122 9.98 4.14 7.19
N ARG A 123 8.96 4.83 7.69
CA ARG A 123 8.26 5.86 6.95
C ARG A 123 9.11 7.13 6.86
N PHE A 124 9.36 7.55 5.63
CA PHE A 124 10.06 8.78 5.29
C PHE A 124 9.09 9.90 4.84
N GLY A 125 7.85 9.59 4.46
CA GLY A 125 6.86 10.55 4.00
C GLY A 125 6.43 11.60 5.04
N TYR A 126 5.94 12.74 4.56
CA TYR A 126 5.31 13.79 5.36
C TYR A 126 3.79 13.53 5.51
N PRO A 127 3.18 13.76 6.69
CA PRO A 127 3.73 14.35 7.90
C PRO A 127 4.57 13.37 8.74
N ASN A 128 5.57 13.93 9.40
CA ASN A 128 6.54 13.17 10.17
C ASN A 128 5.91 12.52 11.41
N GLU A 129 6.15 11.24 11.59
CA GLU A 129 6.10 10.59 12.90
C GLU A 129 7.49 10.01 13.20
N LEU A 130 7.80 9.77 14.48
CA LEU A 130 9.02 9.09 14.93
C LEU A 130 10.35 9.76 14.49
N GLY A 131 10.68 10.90 15.10
CA GLY A 131 12.06 11.41 15.13
C GLY A 131 12.64 11.97 13.82
N ARG A 132 11.97 11.80 12.68
CA ARG A 132 12.34 12.43 11.40
C ARG A 132 12.26 13.97 11.50
N PRO A 133 13.34 14.71 11.23
CA PRO A 133 13.31 16.17 11.16
C PRO A 133 12.37 16.71 10.07
N SER A 134 11.78 17.89 10.29
CA SER A 134 10.87 18.53 9.33
C SER A 134 11.57 19.15 8.13
N GLY A 135 12.81 19.59 8.30
CA GLY A 135 13.65 20.09 7.22
C GLY A 135 14.25 18.93 6.42
N PHE A 136 14.20 19.02 5.09
CA PHE A 136 14.65 17.94 4.23
C PHE A 136 16.14 17.63 4.38
N GLN A 137 16.97 18.66 4.53
CA GLN A 137 18.41 18.47 4.70
C GLN A 137 18.71 17.74 6.02
N GLU A 138 18.04 18.13 7.10
CA GLU A 138 18.14 17.48 8.40
C GLU A 138 17.59 16.05 8.33
N ALA A 139 16.53 15.80 7.58
CA ALA A 139 15.99 14.47 7.32
C ALA A 139 16.99 13.59 6.55
N MET A 140 17.78 14.15 5.63
CA MET A 140 18.86 13.43 4.95
C MET A 140 20.02 13.08 5.89
N VAL A 141 20.42 14.01 6.77
CA VAL A 141 21.42 13.73 7.81
C VAL A 141 20.95 12.60 8.72
N TRP A 142 19.70 12.69 9.17
CA TRP A 142 19.06 11.66 10.00
C TRP A 142 18.98 10.31 9.28
N LEU A 143 18.53 10.28 8.01
CA LEU A 143 18.44 9.06 7.23
C LEU A 143 19.82 8.41 6.99
N ALA A 144 20.85 9.21 6.73
CA ALA A 144 22.21 8.72 6.57
C ALA A 144 22.74 8.05 7.85
N ASP A 145 22.38 8.58 9.02
CA ASP A 145 22.66 7.95 10.32
C ASP A 145 21.89 6.62 10.49
N GLN A 146 20.60 6.59 10.16
CA GLN A 146 19.80 5.35 10.22
C GLN A 146 20.34 4.23 9.32
N LEU A 147 20.84 4.60 8.14
CA LEU A 147 21.44 3.69 7.16
C LEU A 147 22.92 3.40 7.43
N GLU A 148 23.57 4.08 8.37
CA GLU A 148 25.02 3.99 8.62
C GLU A 148 25.85 4.27 7.36
N VAL A 149 25.44 5.26 6.57
CA VAL A 149 26.11 5.67 5.33
C VAL A 149 26.52 7.13 5.35
N LYS A 150 27.35 7.53 4.39
CA LYS A 150 27.79 8.92 4.25
C LYS A 150 26.75 9.74 3.52
N LEU A 151 26.66 11.02 3.86
CA LEU A 151 25.98 12.01 3.04
C LEU A 151 26.65 12.16 1.69
N GLY A 152 25.83 12.46 0.68
CA GLY A 152 26.27 12.90 -0.62
C GLY A 152 26.90 14.30 -0.56
N ASP A 153 27.61 14.64 -1.63
CA ASP A 153 28.35 15.91 -1.75
C ASP A 153 27.61 16.94 -2.63
N ARG A 154 26.39 16.61 -3.10
CA ARG A 154 25.60 17.46 -3.98
C ARG A 154 24.22 17.70 -3.37
N PHE A 155 24.08 18.82 -2.68
CA PHE A 155 22.77 19.25 -2.22
C PHE A 155 22.03 20.02 -3.32
N ARG A 156 20.96 19.41 -3.83
CA ARG A 156 19.90 20.09 -4.59
C ARG A 156 18.61 19.99 -3.77
N PRO A 157 17.89 21.09 -3.48
CA PRO A 157 16.59 21.00 -2.82
C PRO A 157 15.66 20.09 -3.63
N PRO A 158 14.88 19.22 -2.98
CA PRO A 158 13.97 18.36 -3.69
C PRO A 158 12.77 19.19 -4.16
N GLU A 159 12.18 18.81 -5.29
CA GLU A 159 10.97 19.49 -5.78
C GLU A 159 9.74 19.12 -4.94
N ARG A 160 9.76 17.93 -4.33
CA ARG A 160 8.78 17.47 -3.34
C ARG A 160 9.41 17.38 -1.95
N LYS A 161 8.63 17.62 -0.90
CA LYS A 161 9.11 17.65 0.49
C LYS A 161 9.96 16.44 0.89
N ASP A 162 9.67 15.27 0.32
CA ASP A 162 10.30 14.00 0.68
C ASP A 162 11.09 13.35 -0.47
N GLY A 163 11.36 14.10 -1.57
CA GLY A 163 12.07 13.55 -2.73
C GLY A 163 11.33 12.42 -3.45
N GLY A 164 10.00 12.36 -3.26
CA GLY A 164 9.14 11.34 -3.85
C GLY A 164 9.27 9.96 -3.19
N VAL A 165 9.75 9.88 -1.95
CA VAL A 165 9.84 8.61 -1.21
C VAL A 165 9.03 8.71 0.08
N ASP A 166 8.11 7.76 0.27
CA ASP A 166 7.25 7.71 1.45
C ASP A 166 7.73 6.65 2.44
N VAL A 167 8.31 5.54 1.97
CA VAL A 167 8.85 4.46 2.82
C VAL A 167 10.23 4.04 2.33
N ILE A 168 11.14 3.78 3.26
CA ILE A 168 12.49 3.28 2.97
C ILE A 168 12.68 1.96 3.70
N GLY A 169 13.02 0.91 2.96
CA GLY A 169 13.37 -0.40 3.51
C GLY A 169 14.81 -0.79 3.17
N TRP A 170 15.51 -1.46 4.06
CA TRP A 170 16.84 -1.98 3.76
C TRP A 170 17.18 -3.20 4.59
N LYS A 171 18.16 -3.99 4.13
CA LYS A 171 18.68 -5.13 4.87
C LYS A 171 20.18 -4.99 5.08
N PRO A 172 20.64 -4.55 6.26
CA PRO A 172 22.07 -4.45 6.53
C PRO A 172 22.72 -5.82 6.45
N PHE A 173 23.95 -5.85 5.93
CA PHE A 173 24.79 -7.04 6.03
C PHE A 173 25.56 -7.04 7.37
N PRO A 174 25.89 -8.22 7.91
CA PRO A 174 26.63 -8.32 9.18
C PRO A 174 28.02 -7.65 9.17
N ASP A 175 28.55 -7.30 7.99
CA ASP A 175 29.83 -6.60 7.86
C ASP A 175 29.70 -5.08 7.95
N ASN A 176 28.49 -4.55 8.20
CA ASN A 176 28.15 -3.13 8.32
C ASN A 176 28.65 -2.27 7.15
N LYS A 177 28.76 -2.86 5.95
CA LYS A 177 29.08 -2.11 4.74
C LYS A 177 27.82 -1.56 4.09
N SER A 178 27.98 -0.43 3.41
CA SER A 178 26.90 0.27 2.70
C SER A 178 26.48 -0.36 1.37
N GLY A 179 27.03 -1.52 1.01
CA GLY A 179 26.67 -2.30 -0.18
C GLY A 179 25.47 -3.22 0.08
N MET A 180 24.43 -2.69 0.71
CA MET A 180 23.23 -3.43 1.11
C MET A 180 22.05 -3.15 0.17
N PRO A 181 21.06 -4.06 0.08
CA PRO A 181 19.83 -3.77 -0.63
C PRO A 181 19.05 -2.67 0.10
N VAL A 182 18.64 -1.66 -0.66
CA VAL A 182 17.81 -0.55 -0.22
C VAL A 182 16.63 -0.41 -1.18
N LEU A 183 15.43 -0.27 -0.63
CA LEU A 183 14.19 -0.03 -1.35
C LEU A 183 13.71 1.39 -1.05
N PHE A 184 13.45 2.15 -2.10
CA PHE A 184 12.74 3.43 -2.02
C PHE A 184 11.33 3.22 -2.53
N VAL A 185 10.35 3.48 -1.67
CA VAL A 185 8.97 3.13 -1.92
C VAL A 185 8.13 4.39 -1.96
N GLN A 186 7.43 4.58 -3.07
CA GLN A 186 6.42 5.62 -3.25
C GLN A 186 5.05 4.98 -3.04
N CYS A 187 4.26 5.56 -2.15
CA CYS A 187 2.91 5.11 -1.83
C CYS A 187 1.90 5.98 -2.58
N THR A 188 0.85 5.38 -3.14
CA THR A 188 -0.23 6.17 -3.73
C THR A 188 -1.59 5.51 -3.55
N LEU A 189 -2.56 6.34 -3.16
CA LEU A 189 -3.98 6.00 -3.14
C LEU A 189 -4.69 6.41 -4.45
N GLN A 190 -3.95 7.03 -5.38
CA GLN A 190 -4.52 7.56 -6.61
C GLN A 190 -4.85 6.44 -7.59
N ARG A 191 -5.95 6.62 -8.34
CA ARG A 191 -6.37 5.69 -9.39
C ARG A 191 -5.38 5.66 -10.55
N ASP A 192 -4.84 6.82 -10.90
CA ASP A 192 -3.81 6.96 -11.92
C ASP A 192 -2.45 7.05 -11.23
N PHE A 193 -1.63 6.03 -11.45
CA PHE A 193 -0.38 5.82 -10.72
C PHE A 193 0.82 5.65 -11.65
N THR A 194 0.63 5.66 -12.98
CA THR A 194 1.73 5.48 -13.95
C THR A 194 2.80 6.55 -13.78
N ASP A 195 2.38 7.80 -13.62
CA ASP A 195 3.30 8.93 -13.43
C ASP A 195 3.97 8.90 -12.05
N LYS A 196 3.36 8.23 -11.06
CA LYS A 196 3.90 8.14 -9.70
C LYS A 196 5.12 7.25 -9.60
N ALA A 197 5.23 6.26 -10.48
CA ALA A 197 6.41 5.40 -10.51
C ALA A 197 7.70 6.17 -10.84
N ALA A 198 7.59 7.29 -11.56
CA ALA A 198 8.71 8.13 -11.96
C ALA A 198 9.08 9.21 -10.91
N ASP A 199 8.31 9.36 -9.84
CA ASP A 199 8.52 10.42 -8.84
C ASP A 199 9.84 10.25 -8.06
N ILE A 200 10.39 9.03 -7.99
CA ILE A 200 11.67 8.76 -7.34
C ILE A 200 12.81 8.97 -8.34
N GLU A 201 13.39 10.18 -8.33
CA GLU A 201 14.57 10.48 -9.15
C GLU A 201 15.88 10.00 -8.48
N LEU A 202 16.29 8.77 -8.77
CA LEU A 202 17.52 8.16 -8.22
C LEU A 202 18.78 9.02 -8.39
N ARG A 203 18.84 9.83 -9.46
CA ARG A 203 19.96 10.75 -9.69
C ARG A 203 20.07 11.82 -8.61
N HIS A 204 18.95 12.38 -8.15
CA HIS A 204 18.97 13.37 -7.06
C HIS A 204 19.34 12.69 -5.75
N TRP A 205 18.75 11.52 -5.47
CA TRP A 205 19.05 10.72 -4.29
C TRP A 205 20.52 10.35 -4.16
N SER A 206 21.19 9.98 -5.27
CA SER A 206 22.63 9.71 -5.28
C SER A 206 23.50 10.92 -4.90
N GLY A 207 22.97 12.14 -5.09
CA GLY A 207 23.59 13.39 -4.65
C GLY A 207 23.38 13.69 -3.17
N TRP A 208 22.31 13.17 -2.57
CA TRP A 208 21.97 13.38 -1.15
C TRP A 208 22.58 12.32 -0.22
N ILE A 209 22.67 11.07 -0.65
CA ILE A 209 23.15 9.95 0.17
C ILE A 209 24.05 9.00 -0.63
N LYS A 210 25.18 8.59 -0.05
CA LYS A 210 26.19 7.74 -0.71
C LYS A 210 25.91 6.26 -0.46
N LEU A 211 25.01 5.70 -1.26
CA LEU A 211 24.79 4.26 -1.34
C LEU A 211 25.77 3.63 -2.33
N GLN A 212 26.36 2.48 -1.98
CA GLN A 212 27.26 1.74 -2.90
C GLN A 212 26.48 0.98 -3.97
N THR A 213 25.26 0.57 -3.63
CA THR A 213 24.32 -0.08 -4.55
C THR A 213 23.16 0.88 -4.78
N PRO A 214 22.77 1.16 -6.04
CA PRO A 214 21.58 1.95 -6.31
C PRO A 214 20.35 1.32 -5.64
N PRO A 215 19.49 2.12 -4.98
CA PRO A 215 18.27 1.59 -4.40
C PRO A 215 17.31 1.14 -5.51
N THR A 216 16.50 0.13 -5.19
CA THR A 216 15.40 -0.30 -6.06
C THR A 216 14.17 0.54 -5.76
N THR A 217 13.56 1.11 -6.78
CA THR A 217 12.31 1.86 -6.65
C THR A 217 11.12 0.90 -6.62
N VAL A 218 10.16 1.18 -5.77
CA VAL A 218 8.94 0.38 -5.60
C VAL A 218 7.75 1.32 -5.58
N LEU A 219 6.70 0.97 -6.32
CA LEU A 219 5.40 1.61 -6.22
C LEU A 219 4.49 0.74 -5.36
N ALA A 220 3.96 1.31 -4.28
CA ALA A 220 2.97 0.66 -3.42
C ALA A 220 1.59 1.27 -3.70
N ILE A 221 0.62 0.39 -3.95
CA ILE A 221 -0.81 0.72 -4.07
C ILE A 221 -1.62 -0.18 -3.13
N PRO A 222 -2.78 0.28 -2.63
CA PRO A 222 -3.58 -0.50 -1.67
C PRO A 222 -4.34 -1.67 -2.32
N GLY A 223 -4.47 -1.69 -3.65
CA GLY A 223 -5.25 -2.67 -4.38
C GLY A 223 -4.45 -3.50 -5.38
N HIS A 224 -5.15 -4.35 -6.12
CA HIS A 224 -4.58 -5.14 -7.20
C HIS A 224 -4.78 -4.46 -8.56
N VAL A 225 -3.73 -4.39 -9.38
CA VAL A 225 -3.84 -3.94 -10.78
C VAL A 225 -4.40 -5.08 -11.63
N ALA A 226 -5.64 -4.95 -12.08
CA ALA A 226 -6.22 -5.90 -13.04
C ALA A 226 -5.65 -5.64 -14.45
N GLY A 227 -4.97 -6.64 -15.03
CA GLY A 227 -4.45 -6.61 -16.39
C GLY A 227 -2.95 -6.28 -16.46
N HIS A 228 -2.22 -7.03 -17.29
CA HIS A 228 -0.77 -6.88 -17.49
C HIS A 228 -0.38 -5.51 -18.08
N GLU A 229 -1.23 -4.91 -18.90
CA GLU A 229 -0.88 -3.73 -19.73
C GLU A 229 -0.58 -2.46 -18.93
N LYS A 230 -1.23 -2.25 -17.77
CA LYS A 230 -0.99 -1.05 -16.95
C LYS A 230 0.33 -1.11 -16.18
N TRP A 231 0.85 -2.30 -15.91
CA TRP A 231 2.13 -2.48 -15.22
C TRP A 231 3.31 -2.46 -16.19
N GLU A 232 3.13 -2.95 -17.43
CA GLU A 232 4.16 -2.87 -18.48
C GLU A 232 4.39 -1.43 -19.00
N ALA A 233 3.45 -0.52 -18.73
CA ALA A 233 3.58 0.89 -19.06
C ALA A 233 4.44 1.71 -18.07
N ILE A 234 4.91 1.07 -16.98
CA ILE A 234 5.76 1.64 -15.92
C ILE A 234 7.19 1.14 -16.09
#